data_AF-A0A7C5RYJ9-F1
#
_entry.id   AF-A0A7C5RYJ9-F1
#
_cell.length_a   1.000
_cell.length_b   1.000
_cell.length_c   1.000
_cell.angle_alpha   90.00
_cell.angle_beta   90.00
_cell.angle_gamma   90.00
#
_symmetry.space_group_name_H-M   'P 1'
#
loop_
_entity.id
_entity.type
_entity.pdbx_description
1 polymer ?
#
loop_
_entity_poly.entity_id
_entity_poly.type
_entity_poly.pdbx_seq_one_letter_code
_entity_poly.pdbx_strand_id
1 'polypeptide(L)'
;MKVKVLSVVRFSFKLFVALISILLFISNVEANSNEIYIGMSAAFKGPTGGLGSELYRGSMAYINYINDNGGINGKKIIIIPYDDGYNPTPAIENTIKLIEKDNVFLLFDYLGTPTVTRVLPLLKSYSDRNIYLFFPFTGAEPHRQPPYDKYVFNFRASYFQETEGLVNNFVKIGRKRIAVFYQADAYGRSGWNGVKSTLAKYGLDIVGEATYRRGTKFNESMKN
;
A
#
# COMPACT_ATOMS: atom_id res chain seq x y z
N MET A 1 -37.01 -34.80 -62.51
CA MET A 1 -36.35 -33.52 -62.15
C MET A 1 -36.71 -33.13 -60.71
N LYS A 2 -36.16 -33.80 -59.67
CA LYS A 2 -36.54 -33.56 -58.24
C LYS A 2 -35.45 -33.86 -57.20
N VAL A 3 -34.15 -33.75 -57.54
CA VAL A 3 -33.07 -34.22 -56.62
C VAL A 3 -32.07 -33.13 -56.16
N LYS A 4 -32.07 -31.91 -56.69
CA LYS A 4 -31.06 -30.89 -56.29
C LYS A 4 -31.42 -30.03 -55.07
N VAL A 5 -32.70 -29.85 -54.73
CA VAL A 5 -33.13 -28.87 -53.70
C VAL A 5 -32.80 -29.32 -52.27
N LEU A 6 -32.89 -30.62 -51.94
CA LEU A 6 -32.63 -31.11 -50.58
C LEU A 6 -31.16 -31.02 -50.14
N SER A 7 -30.21 -31.05 -51.09
CA SER A 7 -28.77 -30.97 -50.76
C SER A 7 -28.33 -29.57 -50.33
N VAL A 8 -28.90 -28.54 -50.98
CA VAL A 8 -28.58 -27.13 -50.70
C VAL A 8 -29.13 -26.73 -49.33
N VAL A 9 -30.35 -27.14 -48.99
CA VAL A 9 -30.96 -26.85 -47.67
C VAL A 9 -30.18 -27.52 -46.52
N ARG A 10 -29.68 -28.74 -46.72
CA ARG A 10 -28.83 -29.43 -45.72
C ARG A 10 -27.45 -28.79 -45.55
N PHE A 11 -26.88 -28.22 -46.61
CA PHE A 11 -25.60 -27.52 -46.55
C PHE A 11 -25.74 -26.17 -45.84
N SER A 12 -26.80 -25.41 -46.16
CA SER A 12 -27.11 -24.13 -45.50
C SER A 12 -27.41 -24.29 -44.01
N PHE A 13 -28.07 -25.38 -43.61
CA PHE A 13 -28.35 -25.66 -42.19
C PHE A 13 -27.06 -26.02 -41.41
N LYS A 14 -26.15 -26.80 -41.99
CA LYS A 14 -24.85 -27.10 -41.36
C LYS A 14 -23.97 -25.87 -41.22
N LEU A 15 -23.98 -24.98 -42.21
CA LEU A 15 -23.23 -23.72 -42.17
C LEU A 15 -23.81 -22.77 -41.10
N PHE A 16 -25.15 -22.72 -40.99
CA PHE A 16 -25.85 -21.95 -39.97
C PHE A 16 -25.55 -22.45 -38.54
N VAL A 17 -25.55 -23.78 -38.34
CA VAL A 17 -25.18 -24.39 -37.05
C VAL A 17 -23.71 -24.13 -36.71
N ALA A 18 -22.79 -24.23 -37.67
CA ALA A 18 -21.37 -23.93 -37.45
C ALA A 18 -21.13 -22.44 -37.09
N LEU A 19 -21.85 -21.52 -37.73
CA LEU A 19 -21.82 -20.09 -37.41
C LEU A 19 -22.34 -19.82 -35.99
N ILE A 20 -23.43 -20.47 -35.58
CA ILE A 20 -23.96 -20.36 -34.20
C ILE A 20 -22.97 -20.93 -33.18
N SER A 21 -22.31 -22.06 -33.49
CA SER A 21 -21.28 -22.63 -32.61
C SER A 21 -20.06 -21.72 -32.46
N ILE A 22 -19.65 -21.02 -33.52
CA ILE A 22 -18.56 -20.02 -33.47
C ILE A 22 -18.98 -18.79 -32.65
N LEU A 23 -20.21 -18.30 -32.83
CA LEU A 23 -20.76 -17.19 -32.03
C LEU A 23 -20.91 -17.54 -30.54
N LEU A 24 -21.25 -18.80 -30.22
CA LEU A 24 -21.30 -19.32 -28.85
C LEU A 24 -19.90 -19.53 -28.23
N PHE A 25 -18.88 -19.79 -29.04
CA PHE A 25 -17.48 -19.82 -28.58
C PHE A 25 -16.93 -18.42 -28.31
N ILE A 26 -17.30 -17.41 -29.11
CA ILE A 26 -16.87 -16.02 -28.91
C ILE A 26 -17.52 -15.40 -27.67
N SER A 27 -18.73 -15.83 -27.30
CA SER A 27 -19.44 -15.37 -26.11
C SER A 27 -18.99 -16.03 -24.80
N ASN A 28 -18.07 -17.01 -24.85
CA ASN A 28 -17.39 -17.58 -23.68
C ASN A 28 -16.01 -16.96 -23.42
N VAL A 29 -15.69 -15.82 -24.05
CA VAL A 29 -14.66 -14.93 -23.48
C VAL A 29 -15.25 -14.39 -22.19
N GLU A 30 -14.96 -15.07 -21.07
CA GLU A 30 -15.14 -14.52 -19.73
C GLU A 30 -14.75 -13.04 -19.77
N ALA A 31 -15.58 -12.19 -19.17
CA ALA A 31 -15.23 -10.83 -18.83
C ALA A 31 -14.10 -10.86 -17.77
N ASN A 32 -12.94 -11.35 -18.17
CA ASN A 32 -11.73 -11.37 -17.40
C ASN A 32 -11.30 -9.92 -17.41
N SER A 33 -11.49 -9.21 -16.28
CA SER A 33 -11.02 -7.84 -16.18
C SER A 33 -9.54 -7.86 -16.59
N ASN A 34 -9.23 -7.11 -17.65
CA ASN A 34 -7.89 -7.07 -18.23
C ASN A 34 -6.87 -6.36 -17.32
N GLU A 35 -7.30 -6.06 -16.10
CA GLU A 35 -6.68 -5.19 -15.13
C GLU A 35 -6.73 -5.81 -13.73
N ILE A 36 -5.66 -5.62 -12.98
CA ILE A 36 -5.49 -5.93 -11.56
C ILE A 36 -5.46 -4.58 -10.84
N TYR A 37 -6.54 -4.25 -10.13
CA TYR A 37 -6.61 -3.01 -9.35
C TYR A 37 -5.93 -3.20 -8.00
N ILE A 38 -5.04 -2.27 -7.65
CA ILE A 38 -4.43 -2.19 -6.32
C ILE A 38 -4.72 -0.82 -5.70
N GLY A 39 -5.06 -0.79 -4.42
CA GLY A 39 -5.53 0.42 -3.75
C GLY A 39 -4.44 1.12 -2.94
N MET A 40 -4.32 2.44 -3.06
CA MET A 40 -3.35 3.23 -2.31
C MET A 40 -4.05 4.38 -1.57
N SER A 41 -3.81 4.52 -0.27
CA SER A 41 -4.16 5.70 0.51
C SER A 41 -2.88 6.37 0.99
N ALA A 42 -2.68 7.62 0.57
CA ALA A 42 -1.47 8.38 0.92
C ALA A 42 -1.76 9.88 0.96
N ALA A 43 -0.81 10.65 1.49
CA ALA A 43 -0.90 12.10 1.47
C ALA A 43 -0.37 12.66 0.14
N PHE A 44 -1.25 13.13 -0.73
CA PHE A 44 -0.90 13.80 -1.99
C PHE A 44 -0.98 15.32 -1.89
N LYS A 45 -1.62 15.84 -0.83
CA LYS A 45 -1.75 17.28 -0.56
C LYS A 45 -1.17 17.66 0.80
N GLY A 46 -1.07 18.96 1.03
CA GLY A 46 -0.60 19.52 2.30
C GLY A 46 0.91 19.38 2.51
N PRO A 47 1.40 19.57 3.76
CA PRO A 47 2.84 19.63 4.06
C PRO A 47 3.62 18.37 3.69
N THR A 48 2.95 17.21 3.64
CA THR A 48 3.53 15.91 3.28
C THR A 48 3.21 15.48 1.85
N GLY A 49 2.53 16.32 1.05
CA GLY A 49 2.03 15.95 -0.29
C GLY A 49 3.12 15.56 -1.29
N GLY A 50 4.31 16.17 -1.17
CA GLY A 50 5.47 15.79 -1.98
C GLY A 50 5.93 14.35 -1.70
N LEU A 51 5.86 13.91 -0.44
CA LEU A 51 6.26 12.56 -0.04
C LEU A 51 5.37 11.48 -0.67
N GLY A 52 4.04 11.64 -0.58
CA GLY A 52 3.12 10.68 -1.21
C GLY A 52 3.14 10.73 -2.73
N SER A 53 3.32 11.93 -3.32
CA SER A 53 3.44 12.08 -4.77
C SER A 53 4.67 11.37 -5.33
N GLU A 54 5.84 11.52 -4.70
CA GLU A 54 7.06 10.84 -5.16
C GLU A 54 7.02 9.33 -4.89
N LEU A 55 6.40 8.89 -3.78
CA LEU A 55 6.15 7.48 -3.52
C LEU A 55 5.30 6.85 -4.64
N TYR A 56 4.17 7.47 -4.98
CA TYR A 56 3.32 7.03 -6.07
C TYR A 56 4.04 7.04 -7.42
N ARG A 57 4.82 8.09 -7.72
CA ARG A 57 5.61 8.18 -8.96
C ARG A 57 6.63 7.04 -9.07
N GLY A 58 7.32 6.70 -7.97
CA GLY A 58 8.27 5.58 -7.94
C GLY A 58 7.58 4.26 -8.23
N SER A 59 6.46 3.99 -7.56
CA SER A 59 5.64 2.80 -7.79
C SER A 59 5.10 2.71 -9.23
N MET A 60 4.62 3.82 -9.78
CA MET A 60 4.15 3.91 -11.17
C MET A 60 5.25 3.67 -12.18
N ALA A 61 6.48 4.13 -11.94
CA ALA A 61 7.59 3.94 -12.89
C ALA A 61 7.83 2.45 -13.17
N TYR A 62 7.84 1.62 -12.13
CA TYR A 62 8.04 0.18 -12.29
C TYR A 62 6.79 -0.54 -12.80
N ILE A 63 5.60 -0.16 -12.33
CA ILE A 63 4.34 -0.75 -12.81
C ILE A 63 4.11 -0.45 -14.29
N ASN A 64 4.41 0.76 -14.75
CA ASN A 64 4.32 1.12 -16.17
C ASN A 64 5.26 0.24 -17.00
N TYR A 65 6.50 0.06 -16.56
CA TYR A 65 7.42 -0.88 -17.21
C TYR A 65 6.83 -2.30 -17.29
N ILE A 66 6.23 -2.83 -16.23
CA ILE A 66 5.57 -4.15 -16.26
C ILE A 66 4.42 -4.17 -17.27
N ASN A 67 3.56 -3.14 -17.24
CA ASN A 67 2.39 -3.05 -18.10
C ASN A 67 2.74 -2.91 -19.59
N ASP A 68 3.79 -2.14 -19.90
CA ASP A 68 4.31 -1.96 -21.25
C ASP A 68 4.93 -3.25 -21.81
N ASN A 69 5.34 -4.16 -20.93
CA ASN A 69 5.86 -5.49 -21.27
C ASN A 69 4.79 -6.61 -21.18
N GLY A 70 3.51 -6.25 -21.28
CA GLY A 70 2.41 -7.23 -21.36
C GLY A 70 1.74 -7.56 -20.02
N GLY A 71 2.15 -6.91 -18.93
CA GLY A 71 1.52 -7.07 -17.62
C GLY A 71 1.82 -8.41 -16.94
N ILE A 72 1.04 -8.74 -15.91
CA ILE A 72 1.13 -10.02 -15.20
C ILE A 72 0.08 -10.97 -15.77
N ASN A 73 0.52 -12.07 -16.38
CA ASN A 73 -0.36 -13.04 -17.04
C ASN A 73 -1.32 -12.37 -18.05
N GLY A 74 -0.82 -11.36 -18.79
CA GLY A 74 -1.60 -10.59 -19.76
C GLY A 74 -2.47 -9.48 -19.15
N LYS A 75 -2.49 -9.31 -17.82
CA LYS A 75 -3.29 -8.28 -17.14
C LYS A 75 -2.44 -7.10 -16.72
N LYS A 76 -2.93 -5.88 -16.97
CA LYS A 76 -2.28 -4.64 -16.53
C LYS A 76 -2.54 -4.40 -15.05
N ILE A 77 -1.59 -3.80 -14.33
CA ILE A 77 -1.76 -3.37 -12.94
C ILE A 77 -2.18 -1.91 -12.94
N ILE A 78 -3.23 -1.57 -12.21
CA ILE A 78 -3.75 -0.20 -12.08
C ILE A 78 -3.74 0.18 -10.59
N ILE A 79 -3.01 1.24 -10.24
CA ILE A 79 -3.12 1.82 -8.90
C ILE A 79 -4.36 2.72 -8.85
N ILE A 80 -5.20 2.54 -7.83
CA ILE A 80 -6.28 3.46 -7.46
C ILE A 80 -5.81 4.28 -6.25
N PRO A 81 -5.31 5.52 -6.46
CA PRO A 81 -4.84 6.37 -5.38
C PRO A 81 -5.98 7.23 -4.78
N TYR A 82 -6.00 7.33 -3.46
CA TYR A 82 -6.78 8.32 -2.73
C TYR A 82 -5.91 9.15 -1.80
N ASP A 83 -6.22 10.46 -1.76
CA ASP A 83 -5.60 11.40 -0.83
C ASP A 83 -6.23 11.25 0.55
N ASP A 84 -5.40 10.99 1.57
CA ASP A 84 -5.81 11.02 2.97
C ASP A 84 -5.30 12.25 3.73
N GLY A 85 -4.50 13.09 3.07
CA GLY A 85 -3.90 14.28 3.68
C GLY A 85 -3.07 13.98 4.95
N TYR A 86 -2.57 12.74 5.09
CA TYR A 86 -1.85 12.24 6.26
C TYR A 86 -2.72 12.16 7.53
N ASN A 87 -4.04 11.97 7.36
CA ASN A 87 -5.02 11.91 8.45
C ASN A 87 -5.67 10.53 8.59
N PRO A 88 -5.82 10.00 9.82
CA PRO A 88 -6.37 8.66 10.03
C PRO A 88 -7.81 8.47 9.54
N THR A 89 -8.68 9.47 9.69
CA THR A 89 -10.09 9.35 9.31
C THR A 89 -10.26 9.15 7.81
N PRO A 90 -9.72 10.03 6.93
CA PRO A 90 -9.73 9.78 5.48
C PRO A 90 -9.06 8.46 5.09
N ALA A 91 -7.98 8.05 5.76
CA ALA A 91 -7.32 6.78 5.44
C ALA A 91 -8.24 5.56 5.70
N ILE A 92 -9.04 5.59 6.77
CA ILE A 92 -10.05 4.56 7.04
C ILE A 92 -11.14 4.59 5.95
N GLU A 93 -11.67 5.76 5.64
CA GLU A 93 -12.72 5.94 4.61
C GLU A 93 -12.25 5.47 3.23
N ASN A 94 -11.04 5.86 2.83
CA ASN A 94 -10.40 5.42 1.59
C ASN A 94 -10.23 3.90 1.57
N THR A 95 -9.83 3.29 2.69
CA THR A 95 -9.66 1.84 2.76
C THR A 95 -10.99 1.10 2.60
N ILE A 96 -12.04 1.54 3.28
CA ILE A 96 -13.39 0.96 3.13
C ILE A 96 -13.82 1.09 1.67
N LYS A 97 -13.65 2.26 1.05
CA LYS A 97 -14.00 2.50 -0.35
C LYS A 97 -13.22 1.59 -1.31
N LEU A 98 -11.90 1.46 -1.13
CA LEU A 98 -11.06 0.59 -1.94
C LEU A 98 -11.50 -0.88 -1.86
N ILE A 99 -11.87 -1.33 -0.67
CA ILE A 99 -12.28 -2.72 -0.42
C ILE A 99 -13.70 -2.99 -0.92
N GLU A 100 -14.66 -2.15 -0.56
CA GLU A 100 -16.09 -2.41 -0.77
C GLU A 100 -16.60 -1.92 -2.13
N LYS A 101 -16.10 -0.77 -2.60
CA LYS A 101 -16.57 -0.15 -3.84
C LYS A 101 -15.66 -0.48 -5.01
N ASP A 102 -14.36 -0.23 -4.85
CA ASP A 102 -13.41 -0.38 -5.95
C ASP A 102 -12.95 -1.83 -6.13
N ASN A 103 -13.24 -2.71 -5.16
CA ASN A 103 -12.96 -4.15 -5.18
C ASN A 103 -11.50 -4.45 -5.58
N VAL A 104 -10.57 -3.72 -4.98
CA VAL A 104 -9.14 -3.90 -5.27
C VAL A 104 -8.66 -5.28 -4.85
N PHE A 105 -7.69 -5.81 -5.60
CA PHE A 105 -7.05 -7.09 -5.33
C PHE A 105 -6.23 -7.06 -4.02
N LEU A 106 -5.54 -5.95 -3.76
CA LEU A 106 -4.80 -5.72 -2.52
C LEU A 106 -4.69 -4.22 -2.24
N LEU A 107 -4.30 -3.89 -1.01
CA LEU A 107 -3.88 -2.56 -0.63
C LEU A 107 -2.37 -2.45 -0.75
N PHE A 108 -1.88 -1.31 -1.21
CA PHE A 108 -0.51 -1.13 -1.64
C PHE A 108 0.02 0.23 -1.21
N ASP A 109 1.22 0.21 -0.62
CA ASP A 109 2.09 1.37 -0.48
C ASP A 109 1.46 2.57 0.26
N TYR A 110 0.67 2.25 1.29
CA TYR A 110 0.06 3.29 2.12
C TYR A 110 1.13 4.14 2.81
N LEU A 111 0.93 5.46 2.82
CA LEU A 111 1.85 6.40 3.43
C LEU A 111 1.41 6.75 4.86
N GLY A 112 2.29 6.54 5.84
CA GLY A 112 2.20 7.16 7.16
C GLY A 112 1.91 6.20 8.31
N THR A 113 2.58 6.44 9.43
CA THR A 113 2.37 5.68 10.67
C THR A 113 1.01 5.93 11.33
N PRO A 114 0.57 7.19 11.56
CA PRO A 114 -0.71 7.42 12.24
C PRO A 114 -1.91 6.98 11.41
N THR A 115 -1.80 6.98 10.07
CA THR A 115 -2.81 6.52 9.13
C THR A 115 -2.87 4.99 9.12
N VAL A 116 -1.78 4.31 8.74
CA VAL A 116 -1.72 2.85 8.62
C VAL A 116 -2.06 2.15 9.94
N THR A 117 -1.58 2.67 11.08
CA THR A 117 -1.88 2.06 12.40
C THR A 117 -3.38 2.01 12.68
N ARG A 118 -4.16 2.99 12.19
CA ARG A 118 -5.61 3.02 12.37
C ARG A 118 -6.39 2.18 11.36
N VAL A 119 -5.75 1.78 10.28
CA VAL A 119 -6.32 0.84 9.29
C VAL A 119 -6.17 -0.63 9.72
N LEU A 120 -5.24 -0.96 10.62
CA LEU A 120 -4.99 -2.36 11.02
C LEU A 120 -6.22 -3.14 11.54
N PRO A 121 -7.06 -2.57 12.43
CA PRO A 121 -8.27 -3.26 12.87
C PRO A 121 -9.22 -3.56 11.71
N LEU A 122 -9.25 -2.70 10.69
CA LEU A 122 -10.06 -2.85 9.50
C LEU A 122 -9.54 -4.01 8.62
N LEU A 123 -8.23 -4.14 8.44
CA LEU A 123 -7.65 -5.28 7.72
C LEU A 123 -8.02 -6.60 8.39
N LYS A 124 -7.99 -6.62 9.73
CA LYS A 124 -8.43 -7.78 10.51
C LYS A 124 -9.92 -8.08 10.30
N SER A 125 -10.79 -7.07 10.30
CA SER A 125 -12.23 -7.28 10.09
C SER A 125 -12.56 -7.76 8.68
N TYR A 126 -11.76 -7.42 7.66
CA TYR A 126 -11.91 -7.93 6.29
C TYR A 126 -11.09 -9.19 6.01
N SER A 127 -10.64 -9.92 7.04
CA SER A 127 -9.78 -11.08 6.84
C SER A 127 -10.41 -12.19 5.97
N ASP A 128 -11.73 -12.36 6.00
CA ASP A 128 -12.45 -13.31 5.14
C ASP A 128 -12.43 -12.93 3.65
N ARG A 129 -12.11 -11.67 3.32
CA ARG A 129 -11.96 -11.19 1.95
C ARG A 129 -10.54 -11.35 1.39
N ASN A 130 -9.59 -11.88 2.18
CA ASN A 130 -8.18 -12.03 1.81
C ASN A 130 -7.54 -10.72 1.30
N ILE A 131 -7.93 -9.58 1.88
CA ILE A 131 -7.31 -8.29 1.58
C ILE A 131 -6.13 -8.06 2.52
N TYR A 132 -4.98 -7.77 1.92
CA TYR A 132 -3.73 -7.55 2.61
C TYR A 132 -3.15 -6.19 2.25
N LEU A 133 -2.36 -5.61 3.16
CA LEU A 133 -1.61 -4.38 2.91
C LEU A 133 -0.15 -4.71 2.62
N PHE A 134 0.26 -4.41 1.39
CA PHE A 134 1.62 -4.62 0.93
C PHE A 134 2.42 -3.32 0.99
N PHE A 135 3.61 -3.46 1.54
CA PHE A 135 4.71 -2.50 1.54
C PHE A 135 4.34 -1.09 2.02
N PRO A 136 3.63 -0.92 3.15
CA PRO A 136 3.31 0.42 3.63
C PRO A 136 4.59 1.20 3.95
N PHE A 137 4.60 2.49 3.62
CA PHE A 137 5.70 3.39 3.90
C PHE A 137 5.67 3.86 5.37
N THR A 138 5.98 2.91 6.25
CA THR A 138 6.10 3.11 7.70
C THR A 138 6.90 1.94 8.33
N GLY A 139 7.72 2.27 9.33
CA GLY A 139 8.51 1.32 10.10
C GLY A 139 7.86 0.90 11.43
N ALA A 140 6.60 1.25 11.69
CA ALA A 140 6.00 1.09 13.02
C ALA A 140 5.85 -0.39 13.46
N GLU A 141 6.01 -0.65 14.75
CA GLU A 141 5.89 -2.01 15.30
C GLU A 141 4.47 -2.62 15.25
N PRO A 142 3.36 -1.87 15.41
CA PRO A 142 2.01 -2.47 15.48
C PRO A 142 1.61 -3.33 14.26
N HIS A 143 2.14 -3.04 13.07
CA HIS A 143 1.89 -3.83 11.86
C HIS A 143 2.98 -4.89 11.58
N ARG A 144 3.86 -5.15 12.57
CA ARG A 144 4.87 -6.23 12.57
C ARG A 144 4.65 -7.22 13.72
N GLN A 145 3.60 -7.01 14.52
CA GLN A 145 3.33 -7.81 15.72
C GLN A 145 1.90 -8.38 15.67
N PRO A 146 1.66 -9.52 16.35
CA PRO A 146 0.31 -10.02 16.54
C PRO A 146 -0.60 -8.96 17.16
N PRO A 147 -1.88 -8.85 16.71
CA PRO A 147 -2.55 -9.74 15.78
C PRO A 147 -2.49 -9.30 14.31
N TYR A 148 -1.70 -8.28 13.97
CA TYR A 148 -1.76 -7.60 12.66
C TYR A 148 -0.63 -7.96 11.69
N ASP A 149 0.45 -8.55 12.18
CA ASP A 149 1.59 -9.07 11.43
C ASP A 149 1.22 -9.95 10.22
N LYS A 150 0.13 -10.72 10.33
CA LYS A 150 -0.37 -11.55 9.23
C LYS A 150 -1.13 -10.80 8.12
N TYR A 151 -1.48 -9.54 8.32
CA TYR A 151 -2.24 -8.74 7.35
C TYR A 151 -1.38 -7.72 6.59
N VAL A 152 -0.15 -7.49 7.05
CA VAL A 152 0.73 -6.45 6.52
C VAL A 152 2.08 -7.01 6.14
N PHE A 153 2.41 -6.92 4.86
CA PHE A 153 3.68 -7.36 4.31
C PHE A 153 4.63 -6.18 4.20
N ASN A 154 5.73 -6.21 4.95
CA ASN A 154 6.62 -5.07 5.08
C ASN A 154 7.87 -5.24 4.22
N PHE A 155 8.24 -4.22 3.45
CA PHE A 155 9.45 -4.23 2.63
C PHE A 155 10.62 -3.47 3.28
N ARG A 156 10.32 -2.36 3.98
CA ARG A 156 11.33 -1.56 4.68
C ARG A 156 11.62 -2.08 6.09
N ALA A 157 12.79 -1.71 6.61
CA ALA A 157 13.16 -1.90 8.00
C ALA A 157 12.11 -1.30 8.97
N SER A 158 12.01 -1.85 10.19
CA SER A 158 11.23 -1.21 11.25
C SER A 158 11.96 0.02 11.80
N TYR A 159 11.24 0.93 12.44
CA TYR A 159 11.85 2.05 13.13
C TYR A 159 12.78 1.59 14.26
N PHE A 160 12.53 0.42 14.85
CA PHE A 160 13.43 -0.16 15.85
C PHE A 160 14.74 -0.59 15.19
N GLN A 161 14.70 -1.26 14.03
CA GLN A 161 15.90 -1.62 13.28
C GLN A 161 16.67 -0.38 12.80
N GLU A 162 15.97 0.63 12.29
CA GLU A 162 16.58 1.89 11.84
C GLU A 162 17.25 2.65 12.99
N THR A 163 16.54 2.83 14.10
CA THR A 163 17.07 3.54 15.27
C THR A 163 18.15 2.74 15.99
N GLU A 164 18.06 1.41 16.01
CA GLU A 164 19.12 0.54 16.52
C GLU A 164 20.41 0.73 15.72
N GLY A 165 20.32 0.66 14.38
CA GLY A 165 21.47 0.90 13.51
C GLY A 165 22.12 2.27 13.74
N LEU A 166 21.31 3.33 13.88
CA LEU A 166 21.78 4.69 14.15
C LEU A 166 22.48 4.80 15.51
N VAL A 167 21.84 4.33 16.59
CA VAL A 167 22.40 4.39 17.95
C VAL A 167 23.66 3.55 18.05
N ASN A 168 23.66 2.32 17.52
CA ASN A 168 24.83 1.45 17.52
C ASN A 168 26.02 2.13 16.83
N ASN A 169 25.79 2.77 15.69
CA ASN A 169 26.84 3.49 14.97
C ASN A 169 27.39 4.66 15.80
N PHE A 170 26.53 5.50 16.38
CA PHE A 170 26.97 6.61 17.23
C PHE A 170 27.78 6.15 18.44
N VAL A 171 27.31 5.12 19.15
CA VAL A 171 28.04 4.58 20.31
C VAL A 171 29.39 4.01 19.88
N LYS A 172 29.46 3.29 18.75
CA LYS A 172 30.69 2.74 18.19
C LYS A 172 31.76 3.81 17.92
N ILE A 173 31.36 5.00 17.45
CA ILE A 173 32.27 6.13 17.21
C ILE A 173 32.44 7.05 18.44
N GLY A 174 32.02 6.60 19.63
CA GLY A 174 32.20 7.33 20.89
C GLY A 174 31.19 8.46 21.15
N ARG A 175 30.14 8.61 20.32
CA ARG A 175 29.07 9.59 20.52
C ARG A 175 27.95 8.97 21.36
N LYS A 176 28.02 9.17 22.69
CA LYS A 176 27.14 8.53 23.68
C LYS A 176 26.07 9.45 24.30
N ARG A 177 26.11 10.74 23.99
CA ARG A 177 25.11 11.73 24.46
C ARG A 177 24.12 11.99 23.34
N ILE A 178 23.00 11.25 23.33
CA ILE A 178 22.02 11.28 22.24
C ILE A 178 20.72 11.93 22.74
N ALA A 179 20.29 12.99 22.08
CA ALA A 179 19.01 13.64 22.29
C ALA A 179 18.06 13.32 21.13
N VAL A 180 16.75 13.43 21.35
CA VAL A 180 15.73 13.13 20.35
C VAL A 180 14.80 14.32 20.14
N PHE A 181 14.56 14.66 18.88
CA PHE A 181 13.54 15.61 18.47
C PHE A 181 12.55 14.89 17.56
N TYR A 182 11.27 14.85 17.94
CA TYR A 182 10.32 13.96 17.27
C TYR A 182 8.89 14.53 17.19
N GLN A 183 8.13 14.04 16.22
CA GLN A 183 6.73 14.39 16.05
C GLN A 183 5.90 13.85 17.22
N ALA A 184 5.04 14.68 17.81
CA ALA A 184 4.18 14.32 18.94
C ALA A 184 2.98 13.44 18.53
N ASP A 185 3.25 12.29 17.91
CA ASP A 185 2.27 11.27 17.57
C ASP A 185 2.91 9.86 17.51
N ALA A 186 2.17 8.87 16.98
CA ALA A 186 2.61 7.49 16.89
C ALA A 186 3.92 7.30 16.10
N TYR A 187 4.20 8.14 15.09
CA TYR A 187 5.45 8.08 14.33
C TYR A 187 6.64 8.43 15.23
N GLY A 188 6.62 9.62 15.84
CA GLY A 188 7.73 10.06 16.67
C GLY A 188 7.89 9.22 17.93
N ARG A 189 6.79 8.71 18.52
CA ARG A 189 6.87 7.77 19.65
C ARG A 189 7.50 6.43 19.30
N SER A 190 7.27 5.93 18.08
CA SER A 190 7.92 4.69 17.63
C SER A 190 9.44 4.87 17.53
N GLY A 191 9.90 5.99 16.96
CA GLY A 191 11.32 6.32 16.91
C GLY A 191 11.94 6.54 18.30
N TRP A 192 11.24 7.28 19.17
CA TRP A 192 11.66 7.49 20.56
C TRP A 192 11.87 6.18 21.31
N ASN A 193 10.92 5.25 21.22
CA ASN A 193 11.00 3.94 21.87
C ASN A 193 12.20 3.12 21.34
N GLY A 194 12.46 3.17 20.04
CA GLY A 194 13.58 2.48 19.42
C GLY A 194 14.94 3.03 19.88
N VAL A 195 15.07 4.35 19.96
CA VAL A 195 16.28 4.99 20.52
C VAL A 195 16.46 4.66 21.99
N LYS A 196 15.41 4.82 22.82
CA LYS A 196 15.45 4.54 24.26
C LYS A 196 15.85 3.08 24.53
N SER A 197 15.22 2.13 23.85
CA SER A 197 15.49 0.70 24.04
C SER A 197 16.90 0.31 23.58
N THR A 198 17.42 0.91 22.50
CA THR A 198 18.78 0.63 22.04
C THR A 198 19.83 1.23 22.99
N LEU A 199 19.65 2.47 23.45
CA LEU A 199 20.56 3.10 24.41
C LEU A 199 20.67 2.31 25.72
N ALA A 200 19.55 1.76 26.19
CA ALA A 200 19.52 0.93 27.39
C ALA A 200 20.44 -0.31 27.27
N LYS A 201 20.62 -0.87 26.06
CA LYS A 201 21.57 -1.98 25.81
C LYS A 201 23.03 -1.61 26.08
N TYR A 202 23.35 -0.31 26.06
CA TYR A 202 24.68 0.23 26.36
C TYR A 202 24.77 0.85 27.76
N GLY A 203 23.73 0.73 28.59
CA GLY A 203 23.64 1.42 29.88
C GLY A 203 23.56 2.95 29.74
N LEU A 204 23.08 3.44 28.59
CA LEU A 204 22.92 4.86 28.29
C LEU A 204 21.44 5.26 28.33
N ASP A 205 21.21 6.58 28.38
CA ASP A 205 19.88 7.16 28.30
C ASP A 205 19.85 8.35 27.32
N ILE A 206 18.64 8.70 26.87
CA ILE A 206 18.35 9.91 26.12
C ILE A 206 18.68 11.12 26.99
N VAL A 207 19.57 12.00 26.52
CA VAL A 207 20.04 13.15 27.31
C VAL A 207 19.18 14.40 27.15
N GLY A 208 18.19 14.38 26.26
CA GLY A 208 17.29 15.49 26.02
C GLY A 208 16.19 15.14 25.02
N GLU A 209 15.03 15.77 25.19
CA GLU A 209 13.85 15.55 24.35
C GLU A 209 13.21 16.88 23.95
N ALA A 210 12.79 16.96 22.69
CA ALA A 210 11.92 18.02 22.21
C ALA A 210 10.87 17.43 21.26
N THR A 211 9.72 18.06 21.15
CA THR A 211 8.63 17.58 20.28
C THR A 211 8.00 18.70 19.48
N TYR A 212 7.39 18.34 18.35
CA TYR A 212 6.57 19.24 17.55
C TYR A 212 5.25 18.57 17.18
N ARG A 213 4.18 19.34 17.01
CA ARG A 213 2.88 18.78 16.60
C ARG A 213 2.90 18.47 15.11
N ARG A 214 2.20 17.40 14.72
CA ARG A 214 2.04 17.04 13.31
C ARG A 214 1.38 18.20 12.54
N GLY A 215 1.94 18.54 11.38
CA GLY A 215 1.43 19.63 10.53
C GLY A 215 1.91 21.03 10.92
N THR A 216 2.67 21.18 12.02
CA THR A 216 3.26 22.46 12.42
C THR A 216 4.28 22.94 11.39
N LYS A 217 4.24 24.23 11.05
CA LYS A 217 5.25 24.85 10.17
C LYS A 217 6.53 25.14 10.93
N PHE A 218 7.67 25.18 10.23
CA PHE A 218 8.98 25.47 10.85
C PHE A 218 8.95 26.72 11.74
N ASN A 219 8.34 27.81 11.26
CA ASN A 219 8.26 29.10 11.97
C ASN A 219 7.38 29.08 13.23
N GLU A 220 6.52 28.06 13.40
CA GLU A 220 5.62 27.93 14.55
C GLU A 220 6.24 27.05 15.65
N SER A 221 7.14 26.13 15.29
CA SER A 221 7.74 25.17 16.23
C SER A 221 9.00 25.68 16.94
N MET A 222 9.60 26.77 16.46
CA MET A 222 10.92 27.26 16.92
C MET A 222 10.87 28.65 17.57
N LYS A 223 9.68 29.16 17.94
CA LYS A 223 9.61 30.38 18.73
C LYS A 223 9.91 30.06 20.19
N ASN A 224 11.10 30.49 20.61
CA ASN A 224 11.54 30.59 22.01
C ASN A 224 10.55 31.42 22.83
#